data_AF-A0A815UFK0-F1
#
_entry.id   AF-A0A815UFK0-F1
#
_cell.length_a   1.000
_cell.length_b   1.000
_cell.length_c   1.000
_cell.angle_alpha   90.00
_cell.angle_beta   90.00
_cell.angle_gamma   90.00
#
_symmetry.space_group_name_H-M   'P 1'
#
loop_
_entity.id
_entity.type
_entity.pdbx_description
1 polymer ?
#
loop_
_entity_poly.entity_id
_entity_poly.type
_entity_poly.pdbx_seq_one_letter_code
_entity_poly.pdbx_strand_id
1 'polypeptide(L)'
;ITKEYLIHIDIYEKIHFNYRGSLFLPIKFPFLPVERISVKLNLSNENNIIQYCNNNQCINGQCIQYLINPNQRNFCRCKSGWTGEYCYISYVSTCSFDSLWVGIGSNNRSMCICPINKFGSQCLLTNNICQRKNQYQNNGTRLSYDEFNIYPYSYICVCPKGFTGNRC
;
A
#
# COMPACT_ATOMS: atom_id res chain seq x y z
N ILE A 1 23.25 -24.57 0.36
CA ILE A 1 21.82 -24.15 0.36
C ILE A 1 21.79 -22.67 -0.02
N THR A 2 21.40 -22.35 -1.24
CA THR A 2 21.25 -20.96 -1.71
C THR A 2 19.87 -20.45 -1.29
N LYS A 3 19.83 -19.52 -0.33
CA LYS A 3 18.58 -18.82 0.04
C LYS A 3 18.23 -17.85 -1.08
N GLU A 4 17.05 -18.00 -1.66
CA GLU A 4 16.49 -17.02 -2.59
C GLU A 4 15.74 -15.96 -1.80
N TYR A 5 16.10 -14.69 -2.01
CA TYR A 5 15.40 -13.56 -1.42
C TYR A 5 14.52 -12.90 -2.46
N LEU A 6 13.39 -12.36 -2.02
CA LEU A 6 12.39 -11.76 -2.88
C LEU A 6 11.79 -10.53 -2.20
N ILE A 7 11.35 -9.59 -3.02
CA ILE A 7 10.61 -8.41 -2.59
C ILE A 7 9.18 -8.55 -3.09
N HIS A 8 8.26 -8.53 -2.12
CA HIS A 8 6.83 -8.44 -2.34
C HIS A 8 6.39 -7.00 -2.10
N ILE A 9 5.71 -6.38 -3.06
CA ILE A 9 5.22 -5.00 -2.95
C ILE A 9 3.74 -5.01 -3.24
N ASP A 10 2.92 -4.65 -2.25
CA ASP A 10 1.50 -4.39 -2.44
C ASP A 10 1.23 -2.92 -2.75
N ILE A 11 0.28 -2.65 -3.65
CA ILE A 11 -0.09 -1.31 -4.07
C ILE A 11 -1.55 -1.07 -3.71
N TYR A 12 -1.81 0.01 -3.00
CA TYR A 12 -3.15 0.44 -2.60
C TYR A 12 -3.33 1.91 -2.94
N GLU A 13 -4.56 2.30 -3.29
CA GLU A 13 -4.93 3.71 -3.33
C GLU A 13 -5.29 4.20 -1.92
N LYS A 14 -4.99 5.47 -1.60
CA LYS A 14 -4.98 5.96 -0.22
C LYS A 14 -6.33 6.46 0.32
N ILE A 15 -7.31 6.72 -0.53
CA ILE A 15 -8.60 7.31 -0.16
C ILE A 15 -9.54 6.25 0.43
N HIS A 16 -9.77 5.15 -0.28
CA HIS A 16 -10.65 4.05 0.15
C HIS A 16 -9.89 2.73 0.38
N PHE A 17 -8.56 2.76 0.34
CA PHE A 17 -7.71 1.58 0.49
C PHE A 17 -7.99 0.49 -0.54
N ASN A 18 -8.46 0.86 -1.73
CA ASN A 18 -8.64 -0.12 -2.79
C ASN A 18 -7.29 -0.68 -3.19
N TYR A 19 -7.17 -2.00 -3.09
CA TYR A 19 -6.03 -2.73 -3.60
C TYR A 19 -5.94 -2.55 -5.12
N ARG A 20 -4.73 -2.33 -5.64
CA ARG A 20 -4.45 -2.10 -7.06
C ARG A 20 -3.63 -3.23 -7.69
N GLY A 21 -2.93 -4.03 -6.88
CA GLY A 21 -2.13 -5.16 -7.34
C GLY A 21 -0.84 -5.30 -6.54
N SER A 22 -0.08 -6.34 -6.85
CA SER A 22 1.21 -6.60 -6.20
C SER A 22 2.28 -7.00 -7.21
N LEU A 23 3.53 -6.78 -6.79
CA LEU A 23 4.71 -7.13 -7.55
C LEU A 23 5.52 -8.22 -6.88
N PHE A 24 6.14 -9.02 -7.73
CA PHE A 24 7.08 -10.05 -7.32
C PHE A 24 8.45 -9.77 -7.96
N LEU A 25 9.43 -9.40 -7.13
CA LEU A 25 10.76 -9.02 -7.60
C LEU A 25 11.82 -9.95 -6.97
N PRO A 26 12.44 -10.86 -7.73
CA PRO A 26 13.51 -11.70 -7.21
C PRO A 26 14.79 -10.87 -7.03
N ILE A 27 15.49 -11.07 -5.90
CA ILE A 27 16.80 -10.47 -5.65
C ILE A 27 17.85 -11.39 -6.28
N LYS A 28 18.54 -10.89 -7.31
CA LYS A 28 19.50 -11.70 -8.07
C LYS A 28 20.82 -11.85 -7.34
N PHE A 29 21.25 -10.82 -6.61
CA PHE A 29 22.58 -10.76 -5.99
C PHE A 29 22.49 -10.42 -4.50
N PRO A 30 21.95 -11.33 -3.66
CA PRO A 30 21.73 -11.06 -2.24
C PRO A 30 23.03 -10.86 -1.43
N PHE A 31 24.18 -11.18 -2.00
CA PHE A 31 25.50 -10.99 -1.39
C PHE A 31 26.10 -9.60 -1.66
N LEU A 32 25.55 -8.84 -2.62
CA LEU A 32 26.03 -7.49 -2.91
C LEU A 32 25.51 -6.53 -1.84
N PRO A 33 26.37 -5.72 -1.19
CA PRO A 33 25.94 -4.82 -0.12
C PRO A 33 24.87 -3.80 -0.54
N VAL A 34 24.80 -3.45 -1.84
CA VAL A 34 23.84 -2.48 -2.37
C VAL A 34 23.41 -2.85 -3.80
N GLU A 35 22.40 -3.71 -3.94
CA GLU A 35 21.69 -3.88 -5.22
C GLU A 35 20.56 -2.85 -5.31
N ARG A 36 20.58 -1.97 -6.33
CA ARG A 36 19.49 -1.02 -6.60
C ARG A 36 18.47 -1.66 -7.53
N ILE A 37 17.27 -1.91 -7.03
CA ILE A 37 16.16 -2.45 -7.80
C ILE A 37 15.25 -1.30 -8.22
N SER A 38 14.96 -1.18 -9.52
CA SER A 38 14.04 -0.19 -10.08
C SER A 38 13.02 -0.87 -10.97
N VAL A 39 11.75 -0.51 -10.82
CA VAL A 39 10.64 -1.11 -11.55
C VAL A 39 9.73 0.00 -12.04
N LYS A 40 9.44 -0.01 -13.35
CA LYS A 40 8.46 0.89 -13.95
C LYS A 40 7.09 0.22 -13.94
N LEU A 41 6.13 0.87 -13.30
CA LEU A 41 4.74 0.44 -13.26
C LEU A 41 3.86 1.37 -14.07
N ASN A 42 3.04 0.79 -14.94
CA ASN A 42 1.99 1.52 -15.63
C ASN A 42 0.66 1.21 -14.95
N LEU A 43 0.20 2.11 -14.09
CA LEU A 43 -1.13 2.04 -13.48
C LEU A 43 -2.11 2.74 -14.41
N SER A 44 -2.99 1.98 -15.09
CA SER A 44 -4.08 2.56 -15.88
C SER A 44 -5.20 3.06 -14.97
N ASN A 45 -5.97 4.05 -15.44
CA ASN A 45 -7.15 4.55 -14.74
C ASN A 45 -8.33 3.56 -14.73
N GLU A 46 -8.27 2.52 -15.57
CA GLU A 46 -9.30 1.48 -15.65
C GLU A 46 -9.13 0.48 -14.50
N ASN A 47 -10.22 0.18 -13.81
CA ASN A 47 -10.26 -0.55 -12.53
C ASN A 47 -9.77 -2.02 -12.55
N ASN A 48 -9.17 -2.52 -13.64
CA ASN A 48 -9.09 -3.96 -13.89
C ASN A 48 -7.68 -4.45 -14.25
N ILE A 49 -6.70 -4.28 -13.35
CA ILE A 49 -5.40 -4.96 -13.49
C ILE A 49 -5.26 -6.16 -12.53
N ILE A 50 -6.20 -6.33 -11.60
CA ILE A 50 -6.15 -7.45 -10.64
C ILE A 50 -6.61 -8.73 -11.36
N GLN A 51 -5.66 -9.62 -11.60
CA GLN A 51 -5.95 -10.98 -12.05
C GLN A 51 -6.11 -11.89 -10.85
N TYR A 52 -7.28 -12.54 -10.77
CA TYR A 52 -7.56 -13.57 -9.79
C TYR A 52 -7.15 -14.94 -10.34
N CYS A 53 -6.70 -15.83 -9.47
CA CYS A 53 -6.38 -17.20 -9.83
C CYS A 53 -7.48 -18.16 -9.37
N ASN A 54 -7.64 -19.25 -10.13
CA ASN A 54 -8.56 -20.35 -9.81
C ASN A 54 -7.92 -21.31 -8.80
N ASN A 55 -7.54 -20.82 -7.62
CA ASN A 55 -7.02 -21.66 -6.54
C ASN A 55 -7.83 -21.44 -5.26
N ASN A 56 -8.44 -22.53 -4.78
CA ASN A 56 -9.30 -22.53 -3.60
C ASN A 56 -8.54 -22.75 -2.28
N GLN A 57 -7.20 -22.79 -2.30
CA GLN A 57 -6.39 -22.96 -1.09
C GLN A 57 -6.47 -21.75 -0.15
N CYS A 58 -6.80 -20.56 -0.65
CA CYS A 58 -6.93 -19.36 0.17
C CYS A 58 -8.23 -19.38 0.98
N ILE A 59 -8.18 -19.79 2.25
CA ILE A 59 -9.38 -20.01 3.08
C ILE A 59 -10.07 -18.68 3.42
N ASN A 60 -9.37 -17.79 4.12
CA ASN A 60 -9.87 -16.47 4.51
C ASN A 60 -9.23 -15.36 3.69
N GLY A 61 -9.20 -15.52 2.38
CA GLY A 61 -8.51 -14.60 1.48
C GLY A 61 -8.99 -14.69 0.05
N GLN A 62 -8.19 -14.11 -0.84
CA GLN A 62 -8.39 -14.17 -2.29
C GLN A 62 -7.07 -14.58 -2.94
N CYS A 63 -7.15 -15.46 -3.94
CA CYS A 63 -5.99 -15.81 -4.76
C CYS A 63 -5.75 -14.70 -5.78
N ILE A 64 -4.57 -14.09 -5.73
CA ILE A 64 -4.16 -13.00 -6.62
C ILE A 64 -2.91 -13.39 -7.40
N GLN A 65 -2.87 -13.00 -8.67
CA GLN A 65 -1.67 -13.08 -9.51
C GLN A 65 -0.88 -11.77 -9.42
N TYR A 66 0.46 -11.89 -9.40
CA TYR A 66 1.32 -10.71 -9.45
C TYR A 66 1.23 -10.01 -10.81
N LEU A 67 1.24 -8.66 -10.80
CA LEU A 67 1.19 -7.83 -12.00
C LEU A 67 2.41 -8.00 -12.90
N ILE A 68 3.60 -7.99 -12.28
CA ILE A 68 4.87 -8.28 -12.94
C ILE A 68 5.36 -9.60 -12.39
N ASN A 69 5.34 -10.61 -13.26
CA ASN A 69 5.46 -11.99 -12.82
C ASN A 69 6.09 -12.87 -13.90
N PRO A 70 7.43 -12.99 -13.92
CA PRO A 70 8.10 -13.81 -14.93
C PRO A 70 7.70 -15.29 -14.86
N ASN A 71 7.15 -15.75 -13.73
CA ASN A 71 6.87 -17.18 -13.47
C ASN A 71 5.39 -17.49 -13.19
N GLN A 72 4.45 -16.57 -13.49
CA GLN A 72 3.02 -16.75 -13.20
C GLN A 72 2.70 -17.17 -11.74
N ARG A 73 3.55 -16.76 -10.78
CA ARG A 73 3.32 -16.97 -9.35
C ARG A 73 2.05 -16.30 -8.86
N ASN A 74 1.39 -16.96 -7.93
CA ASN A 74 0.19 -16.44 -7.28
C ASN A 74 0.42 -16.42 -5.78
N PHE A 75 -0.41 -15.68 -5.05
CA PHE A 75 -0.38 -15.67 -3.59
C PHE A 75 -1.78 -15.45 -3.02
N CYS A 76 -1.98 -15.84 -1.76
CA CYS A 76 -3.21 -15.52 -1.05
C CYS A 76 -3.09 -14.15 -0.40
N ARG A 77 -3.94 -13.21 -0.83
CA ARG A 77 -4.17 -11.96 -0.12
C ARG A 77 -5.21 -12.21 0.97
N CYS A 78 -4.79 -12.19 2.22
CA CYS A 78 -5.67 -12.47 3.34
C CYS A 78 -6.60 -11.31 3.65
N LYS A 79 -7.80 -11.64 4.15
CA LYS A 79 -8.71 -10.67 4.74
C LYS A 79 -8.13 -10.18 6.07
N SER A 80 -8.59 -9.01 6.51
CA SER A 80 -8.19 -8.45 7.81
C SER A 80 -8.44 -9.45 8.93
N GLY A 81 -7.43 -9.64 9.79
CA GLY A 81 -7.46 -10.59 10.89
C GLY A 81 -6.95 -12.00 10.55
N TRP A 82 -6.49 -12.25 9.32
CA TRP A 82 -5.97 -13.55 8.90
C TRP A 82 -4.57 -13.44 8.27
N THR A 83 -3.70 -14.40 8.56
CA THR A 83 -2.32 -14.46 8.09
C THR A 83 -1.91 -15.87 7.66
N GLY A 84 -0.68 -15.99 7.16
CA GLY A 84 -0.12 -17.22 6.65
C GLY A 84 -0.29 -17.36 5.14
N GLU A 85 0.49 -18.27 4.54
CA GLU A 85 0.51 -18.51 3.08
C GLU A 85 -0.88 -18.77 2.49
N TYR A 86 -1.77 -19.42 3.27
CA TYR A 86 -3.13 -19.79 2.87
C TYR A 86 -4.23 -19.11 3.70
N CYS A 87 -3.89 -18.09 4.50
CA CYS A 87 -4.84 -17.32 5.33
C CYS A 87 -5.61 -18.16 6.37
N TYR A 88 -4.91 -19.07 7.06
CA TYR A 88 -5.50 -19.95 8.08
C TYR A 88 -5.21 -19.52 9.52
N ILE A 89 -4.27 -18.59 9.73
CA ILE A 89 -3.83 -18.17 11.07
C ILE A 89 -4.57 -16.90 11.45
N SER A 90 -5.35 -16.92 12.53
CA SER A 90 -6.00 -15.72 13.05
C SER A 90 -4.99 -14.78 13.69
N TYR A 91 -5.14 -13.47 13.48
CA TYR A 91 -4.28 -12.45 14.07
C TYR A 91 -5.10 -11.23 14.50
N VAL A 92 -4.72 -10.63 15.63
CA VAL A 92 -5.36 -9.41 16.14
C VAL A 92 -4.48 -8.22 15.75
N SER A 93 -4.98 -7.36 14.86
CA SER A 93 -4.24 -6.18 14.41
C SER A 93 -4.15 -5.12 15.51
N THR A 94 -3.05 -4.37 15.47
CA THR A 94 -2.82 -3.20 16.34
C THR A 94 -2.99 -1.88 15.58
N CYS A 95 -3.57 -1.93 14.38
CA CYS A 95 -3.80 -0.75 13.56
C CYS A 95 -4.99 0.04 14.11
N SER A 96 -5.05 1.34 13.81
CA SER A 96 -6.24 2.15 14.09
C SER A 96 -7.47 1.61 13.37
N PHE A 97 -8.66 1.82 13.92
CA PHE A 97 -9.91 1.23 13.42
C PHE A 97 -10.26 1.67 11.99
N ASP A 98 -9.85 2.87 11.58
CA ASP A 98 -10.10 3.46 10.25
C ASP A 98 -8.92 3.28 9.29
N SER A 99 -7.95 2.42 9.65
CA SER A 99 -6.81 2.08 8.81
C SER A 99 -6.91 0.65 8.29
N LEU A 100 -6.25 0.39 7.15
CA LEU A 100 -6.22 -0.94 6.57
C LEU A 100 -5.02 -1.72 7.12
N TRP A 101 -5.28 -2.83 7.80
CA TRP A 101 -4.25 -3.82 8.12
C TRP A 101 -3.93 -4.67 6.89
N VAL A 102 -2.65 -4.82 6.56
CA VAL A 102 -2.21 -5.56 5.36
C VAL A 102 -1.30 -6.74 5.66
N GLY A 103 -0.84 -6.90 6.90
CA GLY A 103 0.00 -8.03 7.27
C GLY A 103 0.84 -7.79 8.51
N ILE A 104 1.90 -8.59 8.65
CA ILE A 104 2.85 -8.53 9.76
C ILE A 104 4.25 -8.32 9.17
N GLY A 105 4.96 -7.32 9.69
CA GLY A 105 6.34 -7.02 9.30
C GLY A 105 7.37 -7.94 9.98
N SER A 106 8.66 -7.74 9.65
CA SER A 106 9.78 -8.56 10.14
C SER A 106 9.99 -8.54 11.65
N ASN A 107 9.44 -7.54 12.35
CA ASN A 107 9.51 -7.39 13.81
C ASN A 107 8.22 -7.83 14.52
N ASN A 108 7.39 -8.63 13.86
CA ASN A 108 6.10 -9.10 14.35
C ASN A 108 5.11 -7.97 14.68
N ARG A 109 5.25 -6.81 14.01
CA ARG A 109 4.33 -5.68 14.14
C ARG A 109 3.35 -5.65 12.99
N SER A 110 2.13 -5.22 13.28
CA SER A 110 1.10 -4.94 12.28
C SER A 110 1.61 -3.95 11.24
N MET A 111 1.41 -4.27 9.96
CA MET A 111 1.60 -3.34 8.85
C MET A 111 0.25 -2.68 8.55
N CYS A 112 0.21 -1.36 8.63
CA CYS A 112 -1.01 -0.57 8.51
C CYS A 112 -0.86 0.46 7.38
N ILE A 113 -1.89 0.61 6.55
CA ILE A 113 -2.02 1.69 5.60
C ILE A 113 -2.94 2.74 6.21
N CYS A 114 -2.38 3.94 6.40
CA CYS A 114 -3.07 5.00 7.12
C CYS A 114 -3.99 5.82 6.21
N PRO A 115 -5.17 6.22 6.72
CA PRO A 115 -6.05 7.13 5.99
C PRO A 115 -5.37 8.49 5.81
N ILE A 116 -5.95 9.30 4.93
CA ILE A 116 -5.50 10.67 4.74
C ILE A 116 -5.51 11.40 6.09
N ASN A 117 -4.41 12.09 6.39
CA ASN A 117 -4.16 12.81 7.65
C ASN A 117 -3.87 11.94 8.88
N LYS A 118 -3.65 10.63 8.74
CA LYS A 118 -3.06 9.82 9.82
C LYS A 118 -1.71 9.25 9.41
N PHE A 119 -0.85 9.02 10.40
CA PHE A 119 0.48 8.50 10.19
C PHE A 119 0.98 7.70 11.40
N GLY A 120 2.21 7.19 11.27
CA GLY A 120 2.85 6.32 12.25
C GLY A 120 2.55 4.84 12.00
N SER A 121 3.33 3.96 12.64
CA SER A 121 3.28 2.51 12.38
C SER A 121 1.91 1.86 12.59
N GLN A 122 1.07 2.44 13.44
CA GLN A 122 -0.29 1.96 13.75
C GLN A 122 -1.39 2.91 13.26
N CYS A 123 -1.04 4.00 12.56
CA CYS A 123 -1.99 5.03 12.12
C CYS A 123 -2.79 5.68 13.26
N LEU A 124 -2.20 5.79 14.46
CA LEU A 124 -2.85 6.43 15.61
C LEU A 124 -2.57 7.93 15.72
N LEU A 125 -1.57 8.44 14.99
CA LEU A 125 -1.20 9.85 15.02
C LEU A 125 -1.96 10.60 13.92
N THR A 126 -2.54 11.75 14.27
CA THR A 126 -3.29 12.60 13.34
C THR A 126 -2.49 13.85 12.98
N ASN A 127 -2.47 14.17 11.69
CA ASN A 127 -1.91 15.41 11.19
C ASN A 127 -3.01 16.47 11.05
N ASN A 128 -2.97 17.48 11.92
CA ASN A 128 -3.95 18.56 11.93
C ASN A 128 -3.61 19.69 10.96
N ILE A 129 -2.50 19.59 10.20
CA ILE A 129 -2.08 20.61 9.21
C ILE A 129 -3.20 20.88 8.18
N CYS A 130 -4.01 19.87 7.85
CA CYS A 130 -5.09 19.96 6.88
C CYS A 130 -6.44 20.46 7.44
N GLN A 131 -6.58 20.71 8.75
CA GLN A 131 -7.86 21.09 9.37
C GLN A 131 -8.18 22.61 9.28
N ARG A 132 -7.28 23.43 8.73
CA ARG A 132 -7.51 24.87 8.58
C ARG A 132 -8.39 25.15 7.37
N LYS A 133 -9.70 25.35 7.62
CA LYS A 133 -10.77 25.60 6.63
C LYS A 133 -10.53 26.74 5.63
N ASN A 134 -9.64 27.69 5.93
CA ASN A 134 -9.48 28.92 5.14
C ASN A 134 -8.38 28.86 4.05
N GLN A 135 -7.89 27.66 3.70
CA GLN A 135 -6.73 27.53 2.80
C GLN A 135 -6.99 26.78 1.48
N TYR A 136 -8.21 26.32 1.22
CA TYR A 136 -8.59 25.57 0.02
C TYR A 136 -9.87 26.14 -0.61
N GLN A 137 -9.96 26.09 -1.94
CA GLN A 137 -11.10 26.56 -2.71
C GLN A 137 -11.78 25.36 -3.41
N ASN A 138 -12.94 25.61 -4.02
CA ASN A 138 -13.65 24.69 -4.94
C ASN A 138 -13.70 23.19 -4.56
N ASN A 139 -13.76 22.82 -3.28
CA ASN A 139 -13.72 21.44 -2.79
C ASN A 139 -12.44 20.64 -3.12
N GLY A 140 -11.27 21.31 -3.19
CA GLY A 140 -9.97 20.63 -3.26
C GLY A 140 -9.66 19.76 -2.05
N THR A 141 -9.03 18.60 -2.26
CA THR A 141 -8.60 17.67 -1.20
C THR A 141 -7.12 17.85 -0.89
N ARG A 142 -6.76 18.16 0.36
CA ARG A 142 -5.35 18.34 0.76
C ARG A 142 -4.72 17.01 1.20
N LEU A 143 -3.55 16.70 0.65
CA LEU A 143 -2.70 15.58 1.05
C LEU A 143 -1.43 16.14 1.68
N SER A 144 -1.10 15.71 2.90
CA SER A 144 0.19 16.01 3.53
C SER A 144 1.28 15.10 2.96
N TYR A 145 2.48 15.64 2.77
CA TYR A 145 3.67 14.94 2.28
C TYR A 145 4.52 14.37 3.44
N ASP A 146 3.92 14.02 4.58
CA ASP A 146 4.70 13.68 5.80
C ASP A 146 5.19 12.22 5.89
N GLU A 147 5.19 11.45 4.80
CA GLU A 147 5.84 10.12 4.82
C GLU A 147 7.32 10.16 4.42
N PHE A 148 7.79 11.20 3.71
CA PHE A 148 9.20 11.34 3.31
C PHE A 148 9.65 12.83 3.33
N ASN A 149 10.23 13.25 4.45
CA ASN A 149 10.82 14.58 4.74
C ASN A 149 11.88 15.04 3.70
N ILE A 150 11.49 15.46 2.49
CA ILE A 150 12.45 15.94 1.49
C ILE A 150 12.22 17.42 1.11
N TYR A 151 11.06 18.02 1.39
CA TYR A 151 10.81 19.43 1.03
C TYR A 151 10.07 20.24 2.11
N PRO A 152 10.34 21.56 2.23
CA PRO A 152 9.74 22.46 3.24
C PRO A 152 8.29 22.84 2.94
N TYR A 153 7.68 22.30 1.87
CA TYR A 153 6.28 22.50 1.52
C TYR A 153 5.49 21.22 1.90
N SER A 154 4.79 21.26 3.04
CA SER A 154 4.25 20.09 3.75
C SER A 154 2.91 19.54 3.22
N TYR A 155 2.47 19.92 2.01
CA TYR A 155 1.19 19.49 1.46
C TYR A 155 1.02 19.77 -0.03
N ILE A 156 0.13 19.00 -0.66
CA ILE A 156 -0.39 19.20 -2.02
C ILE A 156 -1.93 19.25 -1.97
N CYS A 157 -2.55 20.04 -2.84
CA CYS A 157 -4.00 20.05 -3.03
C CYS A 157 -4.37 19.31 -4.33
N VAL A 158 -5.29 18.36 -4.23
CA VAL A 158 -5.88 17.63 -5.34
C VAL A 158 -7.18 18.33 -5.74
N CYS A 159 -7.16 18.93 -6.92
CA CYS A 159 -8.26 19.74 -7.45
C CYS A 159 -9.34 18.87 -8.08
N PRO A 160 -10.63 19.24 -7.94
CA PRO A 160 -11.67 18.63 -8.75
C PRO A 160 -11.51 18.98 -10.23
N LYS A 161 -12.13 18.18 -11.09
CA LYS A 161 -12.08 18.37 -12.55
C LYS A 161 -12.59 19.76 -12.91
N GLY A 162 -11.79 20.50 -13.69
CA GLY A 162 -12.10 21.87 -14.09
C GLY A 162 -11.43 22.95 -13.25
N PHE A 163 -10.76 22.58 -12.14
CA PHE A 163 -10.02 23.52 -11.28
C PHE A 163 -8.53 23.21 -11.30
N THR A 164 -7.70 24.25 -11.25
CA THR A 164 -6.24 24.15 -11.20
C THR A 164 -5.67 25.24 -10.29
N GLY A 165 -4.54 24.96 -9.64
CA GLY A 165 -3.86 25.92 -8.77
C GLY A 165 -3.29 25.28 -7.51
N ASN A 166 -2.51 26.04 -6.76
CA ASN A 166 -1.92 25.61 -5.48
C ASN A 166 -2.93 25.45 -4.34
N ARG A 167 -4.15 25.99 -4.53
CA ARG A 167 -5.26 26.01 -3.56
C ARG A 167 -6.60 25.74 -4.21
N CYS A 168 -6.57 25.18 -5.42
CA CYS A 168 -7.75 24.85 -6.19
C CYS A 168 -8.92 24.40 -5.31
#